data_AF-A0A8J5LGD5-F1
#
_entry.id   AF-A0A8J5LGD5-F1
#
_cell.length_a   1.000
_cell.length_b   1.000
_cell.length_c   1.000
_cell.angle_alpha   90.00
_cell.angle_beta   90.00
_cell.angle_gamma   90.00
#
_symmetry.space_group_name_H-M   'P 1'
#
loop_
_entity.id
_entity.type
_entity.pdbx_description
1 polymer ?
#
loop_
_entity_poly.entity_id
_entity_poly.type
_entity_poly.pdbx_seq_one_letter_code
_entity_poly.pdbx_strand_id
1 'polypeptide(L)'
;MSTMHWGYLDAGNLAGIYYEQSQLDMAILHYKQAINCDSTFIEAYNNLSCFALQPNHPQALSSLGSIYMDCNMMSVPASFYKATLAVTTGISAPFNNLAIIYKQQTAVDGLVNRGNTFKEIGRVTEAIQDYIRAVNIRPTMPEAHANLASAYKDR
;
A
#
# COMPACT_ATOMS: atom_id res chain seq x y z
N MET A 1 12.10 15.83 23.14
CA MET A 1 11.79 14.95 21.99
C MET A 1 11.95 13.47 22.38
N SER A 2 11.38 13.01 23.49
CA SER A 2 11.61 11.64 24.00
C SER A 2 10.33 10.86 24.37
N THR A 3 9.14 11.43 24.12
CA THR A 3 7.86 10.82 24.52
C THR A 3 7.20 9.97 23.42
N MET A 4 7.55 10.17 22.14
CA MET A 4 6.98 9.35 21.03
C MET A 4 7.61 7.96 20.90
N HIS A 5 8.86 7.78 21.33
CA HIS A 5 9.58 6.50 21.16
C HIS A 5 9.05 5.39 22.08
N TRP A 6 8.52 5.74 23.26
CA TRP A 6 7.96 4.77 24.20
C TRP A 6 6.58 4.26 23.75
N GLY A 7 5.74 5.14 23.19
CA GLY A 7 4.34 4.79 22.91
C GLY A 7 4.14 3.67 21.88
N TYR A 8 4.97 3.60 20.83
CA TYR A 8 4.83 2.53 19.83
C TYR A 8 5.54 1.23 20.23
N LEU A 9 6.66 1.32 20.97
CA LEU A 9 7.35 0.15 21.51
C LEU A 9 6.44 -0.55 22.53
N ASP A 10 5.74 0.23 23.36
CA ASP A 10 4.76 -0.27 24.31
C ASP A 10 3.57 -0.93 23.60
N ALA A 11 3.08 -0.34 22.50
CA ALA A 11 2.01 -0.93 21.69
C ALA A 11 2.46 -2.21 20.97
N GLY A 12 3.67 -2.25 20.43
CA GLY A 12 4.25 -3.44 19.78
C GLY A 12 4.47 -4.60 20.76
N ASN A 13 5.03 -4.30 21.94
CA ASN A 13 5.23 -5.27 23.00
C ASN A 13 3.89 -5.82 23.53
N LEU A 14 2.90 -4.94 23.72
CA LEU A 14 1.56 -5.35 24.15
C LEU A 14 0.88 -6.23 23.10
N ALA A 15 1.07 -5.93 21.82
CA ALA A 15 0.58 -6.77 20.73
C ALA A 15 1.20 -8.18 20.74
N GLY A 16 2.50 -8.29 21.07
CA GLY A 16 3.20 -9.55 21.29
C GLY A 16 2.63 -10.35 22.47
N ILE A 17 2.29 -9.69 23.58
CA ILE A 17 1.67 -10.35 24.74
C ILE A 17 0.28 -10.89 24.39
N TYR A 18 -0.55 -10.11 23.70
CA TYR A 18 -1.87 -10.57 23.26
C TYR A 18 -1.77 -11.72 22.26
N TYR A 19 -0.70 -11.73 21.44
CA TYR A 19 -0.41 -12.84 20.55
C TYR A 19 -0.13 -14.14 21.31
N GLU A 20 0.74 -14.11 22.31
CA GLU A 20 1.02 -15.28 23.16
C GLU A 20 -0.24 -15.77 23.88
N GLN A 21 -1.17 -14.88 24.21
CA GLN A 21 -2.45 -15.19 24.83
C GLN A 21 -3.54 -15.65 23.85
N SER A 22 -3.22 -15.82 22.56
CA SER A 22 -4.19 -16.16 21.49
C SER A 22 -5.34 -15.15 21.34
N GLN A 23 -5.17 -13.92 21.85
CA GLN A 23 -6.13 -12.82 21.71
C GLN A 23 -5.84 -12.03 20.43
N LEU A 24 -6.11 -12.67 19.30
CA LEU A 24 -5.68 -12.21 17.98
C LEU A 24 -6.26 -10.83 17.60
N ASP A 25 -7.52 -10.56 17.95
CA ASP A 25 -8.15 -9.26 17.67
C ASP A 25 -7.43 -8.10 18.39
N MET A 26 -7.03 -8.34 19.64
CA MET A 26 -6.28 -7.37 20.44
C MET A 26 -4.85 -7.20 19.91
N ALA A 27 -4.20 -8.29 19.51
CA ALA A 27 -2.88 -8.23 18.88
C ALA A 27 -2.92 -7.37 17.60
N ILE A 28 -3.90 -7.59 16.72
CA ILE A 28 -4.06 -6.79 15.48
C ILE A 28 -4.30 -5.31 15.81
N LEU A 29 -5.14 -5.01 16.80
CA LEU A 29 -5.43 -3.64 17.23
C LEU A 29 -4.16 -2.92 17.69
N HIS A 30 -3.34 -3.56 18.53
CA HIS A 30 -2.14 -2.94 19.07
C HIS A 30 -1.00 -2.86 18.04
N TYR A 31 -0.88 -3.82 17.13
CA TYR A 31 0.03 -3.66 15.99
C TYR A 31 -0.37 -2.50 15.07
N LYS A 32 -1.67 -2.28 14.83
CA LYS A 32 -2.14 -1.08 14.11
C LYS A 32 -1.76 0.22 14.82
N GLN A 33 -1.90 0.26 16.14
CA GLN A 33 -1.50 1.43 16.92
C GLN A 33 0.00 1.68 16.82
N ALA A 34 0.82 0.63 16.91
CA ALA A 34 2.26 0.73 16.74
C ALA A 34 2.63 1.31 15.36
N ILE A 35 1.98 0.83 14.29
CA ILE A 35 2.21 1.33 12.92
C ILE A 35 1.73 2.78 12.73
N ASN A 36 0.62 3.17 13.36
CA ASN A 36 0.14 4.56 13.32
C ASN A 36 1.11 5.52 14.01
N CYS A 37 1.83 5.05 15.03
CA CYS A 37 2.86 5.84 15.71
C CYS A 37 4.21 5.81 14.96
N ASP A 38 4.57 4.67 14.37
CA ASP A 38 5.75 4.48 13.54
C ASP A 38 5.42 3.60 12.32
N SER A 39 5.26 4.25 11.17
CA SER A 39 4.96 3.57 9.90
C SER A 39 6.11 2.72 9.36
N THR A 40 7.29 2.79 9.99
CA THR A 40 8.48 2.00 9.63
C THR A 40 8.69 0.79 10.54
N PHE A 41 7.76 0.51 11.46
CA PHE A 41 7.86 -0.60 12.40
C PHE A 41 7.66 -1.97 11.72
N ILE A 42 8.74 -2.50 11.13
CA ILE A 42 8.76 -3.74 10.32
C ILE A 42 8.21 -4.95 11.09
N GLU A 43 8.48 -5.05 12.39
CA GLU A 43 8.05 -6.17 13.22
C GLU A 43 6.51 -6.29 13.29
N ALA A 44 5.78 -5.17 13.39
CA ALA A 44 4.33 -5.19 13.31
C ALA A 44 3.82 -5.69 11.96
N TYR A 45 4.45 -5.29 10.85
CA TYR A 45 4.08 -5.79 9.53
C TYR A 45 4.34 -7.29 9.38
N ASN A 46 5.47 -7.80 9.89
CA ASN A 46 5.81 -9.22 9.86
C ASN A 46 4.80 -10.04 10.67
N ASN A 47 4.49 -9.61 11.89
CA ASN A 47 3.57 -10.32 12.77
C ASN A 47 2.14 -10.27 12.24
N LEU A 48 1.68 -9.11 11.74
CA LEU A 48 0.40 -8.99 11.05
C LEU A 48 0.31 -9.89 9.81
N SER A 49 1.37 -9.93 9.00
CA SER A 49 1.42 -10.76 7.78
C SER A 49 1.32 -12.24 8.11
N CYS A 50 1.95 -12.69 9.21
CA CYS A 50 1.80 -14.05 9.70
C CYS A 50 0.35 -14.37 10.09
N PHE A 51 -0.39 -13.43 10.71
CA PHE A 51 -1.82 -13.63 11.01
C PHE A 51 -2.67 -13.75 9.75
N ALA A 52 -2.38 -12.91 8.76
CA ALA A 52 -3.09 -12.92 7.48
C ALA A 52 -2.94 -14.25 6.72
N LEU A 53 -1.82 -14.96 6.92
CA LEU A 53 -1.56 -16.26 6.31
C LEU A 53 -2.25 -17.42 7.03
N GLN A 54 -2.85 -17.20 8.21
CA GLN A 54 -3.64 -18.23 8.88
C GLN A 54 -4.97 -18.45 8.15
N PRO A 55 -5.45 -19.71 7.98
CA PRO A 55 -6.54 -20.05 7.05
C PRO A 55 -7.90 -19.40 7.31
N ASN A 56 -8.09 -18.66 8.42
CA ASN A 56 -9.42 -18.27 8.90
C ASN A 56 -9.52 -16.84 9.46
N HIS A 57 -8.64 -15.92 9.04
CA HIS A 57 -8.64 -14.53 9.53
C HIS A 57 -8.75 -13.47 8.41
N PRO A 58 -9.90 -13.41 7.70
CA PRO A 58 -10.10 -12.44 6.63
C PRO A 58 -10.05 -10.97 7.10
N GLN A 59 -10.41 -10.70 8.36
CA GLN A 59 -10.34 -9.37 8.95
C GLN A 59 -8.88 -8.88 9.08
N ALA A 60 -7.93 -9.79 9.34
CA ALA A 60 -6.51 -9.48 9.42
C ALA A 60 -5.95 -9.11 8.03
N LEU A 61 -6.32 -9.88 7.00
CA LEU A 61 -5.97 -9.58 5.60
C LEU A 61 -6.52 -8.22 5.15
N SER A 62 -7.81 -7.95 5.41
CA SER A 62 -8.41 -6.65 5.08
C SER A 62 -7.72 -5.51 5.83
N SER A 63 -7.41 -5.73 7.10
CA SER A 63 -6.74 -4.75 7.95
C SER A 63 -5.34 -4.40 7.45
N LEU A 64 -4.55 -5.41 7.08
CA LEU A 64 -3.24 -5.23 6.45
C LEU A 64 -3.33 -4.46 5.14
N GLY A 65 -4.30 -4.81 4.30
CA GLY A 65 -4.55 -4.07 3.07
C GLY A 65 -4.79 -2.58 3.32
N SER A 66 -5.56 -2.24 4.36
CA SER A 66 -5.82 -0.84 4.73
C SER A 66 -4.58 -0.14 5.24
N ILE A 67 -3.79 -0.79 6.09
CA ILE A 67 -2.53 -0.22 6.60
C ILE A 67 -1.57 0.09 5.45
N TYR A 68 -1.35 -0.86 4.53
CA TYR A 68 -0.48 -0.62 3.37
C TYR A 68 -1.02 0.48 2.45
N MET A 69 -2.35 0.66 2.41
CA MET A 69 -2.99 1.72 1.63
C MET A 69 -2.76 3.09 2.28
N ASP A 70 -2.84 3.19 3.61
CA ASP A 70 -2.50 4.40 4.36
C ASP A 70 -1.01 4.76 4.23
N CYS A 71 -0.13 3.76 4.13
CA CYS A 71 1.28 3.95 3.84
C CYS A 71 1.59 4.26 2.37
N ASN A 72 0.57 4.47 1.53
CA ASN A 72 0.68 4.79 0.11
C ASN A 72 1.44 3.73 -0.72
N MET A 73 1.50 2.47 -0.25
CA MET A 73 2.18 1.37 -0.93
C MET A 73 1.27 0.64 -1.91
N MET A 74 0.65 1.35 -2.86
CA MET A 74 -0.49 0.88 -3.69
C MET A 74 -0.35 -0.49 -4.39
N SER A 75 0.87 -1.01 -4.59
CA SER A 75 1.09 -2.33 -5.21
C SER A 75 0.80 -3.50 -4.26
N VAL A 76 0.91 -3.29 -2.95
CA VAL A 76 0.82 -4.33 -1.91
C VAL A 76 -0.62 -4.56 -1.39
N PRO A 77 -1.45 -3.55 -1.09
CA PRO A 77 -2.81 -3.71 -0.58
C PRO A 77 -3.70 -4.61 -1.44
N ALA A 78 -3.54 -4.54 -2.77
CA ALA A 78 -4.42 -5.23 -3.70
C ALA A 78 -4.36 -6.76 -3.54
N SER A 79 -3.18 -7.33 -3.24
CA SER A 79 -3.06 -8.77 -3.01
C SER A 79 -3.79 -9.19 -1.73
N PHE A 80 -3.68 -8.40 -0.67
CA PHE A 80 -4.34 -8.65 0.61
C PHE A 80 -5.87 -8.56 0.50
N TYR A 81 -6.41 -7.58 -0.21
CA TYR A 81 -7.84 -7.50 -0.46
C TYR A 81 -8.36 -8.67 -1.30
N LYS A 82 -7.62 -9.08 -2.35
CA LYS A 82 -7.97 -10.27 -3.14
C LYS A 82 -7.96 -11.55 -2.30
N ALA A 83 -6.94 -11.73 -1.46
CA ALA A 83 -6.84 -12.88 -0.56
C ALA A 83 -8.01 -12.89 0.44
N THR A 84 -8.40 -11.73 0.97
CA THR A 84 -9.59 -11.61 1.83
C THR A 84 -10.84 -12.11 1.11
N LEU A 85 -11.08 -11.63 -0.12
CA LEU A 85 -12.26 -11.95 -0.91
C LEU A 85 -12.32 -13.41 -1.38
N ALA A 86 -11.17 -14.08 -1.49
CA ALA A 86 -11.10 -15.50 -1.80
C ALA A 86 -11.58 -16.38 -0.63
N VAL A 87 -11.44 -15.90 0.62
CA VAL A 87 -11.79 -16.65 1.83
C VAL A 87 -13.15 -16.22 2.39
N THR A 88 -13.60 -14.99 2.13
CA THR A 88 -14.92 -14.50 2.56
C THR A 88 -15.58 -13.58 1.56
N THR A 89 -16.89 -13.77 1.35
CA THR A 89 -17.69 -13.00 0.40
C THR A 89 -18.58 -11.93 1.05
N GLY A 90 -18.58 -11.84 2.40
CA GLY A 90 -19.48 -10.96 3.16
C GLY A 90 -18.93 -9.58 3.53
N ILE A 91 -17.66 -9.28 3.22
CA ILE A 91 -17.01 -8.02 3.63
C ILE A 91 -16.95 -7.05 2.45
N SER A 92 -17.62 -5.90 2.57
CA SER A 92 -17.68 -4.87 1.51
C SER A 92 -16.41 -4.02 1.41
N ALA A 93 -15.68 -3.83 2.52
CA ALA A 93 -14.52 -2.95 2.58
C ALA A 93 -13.38 -3.36 1.60
N PRO A 94 -12.96 -4.64 1.50
CA PRO A 94 -11.97 -5.07 0.51
C PRO A 94 -12.39 -4.79 -0.94
N PHE A 95 -13.67 -4.99 -1.29
CA PHE A 95 -14.18 -4.67 -2.63
C PHE A 95 -14.05 -3.19 -2.96
N ASN A 96 -14.50 -2.32 -2.05
CA ASN A 96 -14.43 -0.88 -2.25
C ASN A 96 -12.97 -0.40 -2.38
N ASN A 97 -12.09 -0.88 -1.50
CA ASN A 97 -10.68 -0.50 -1.53
C ASN A 97 -9.98 -1.02 -2.81
N LEU A 98 -10.31 -2.23 -3.26
CA LEU A 98 -9.80 -2.76 -4.52
C LEU A 98 -10.27 -1.93 -5.73
N ALA A 99 -11.52 -1.46 -5.73
CA ALA A 99 -12.03 -0.58 -6.78
C ALA A 99 -11.29 0.77 -6.84
N ILE A 100 -10.97 1.36 -5.68
CA ILE A 100 -10.17 2.59 -5.59
C ILE A 100 -8.78 2.36 -6.20
N ILE A 101 -8.12 1.24 -5.85
CA ILE A 101 -6.80 0.89 -6.37
C ILE A 101 -6.83 0.73 -7.89
N TYR A 102 -7.80 -0.01 -8.44
CA TYR A 102 -7.90 -0.18 -9.90
C TYR A 102 -8.20 1.11 -10.65
N LYS A 103 -9.01 1.99 -10.07
CA LYS A 103 -9.25 3.33 -10.64
C LYS A 103 -7.97 4.16 -10.69
N GLN A 104 -7.14 4.10 -9.64
CA GLN A 104 -5.86 4.80 -9.62
C GLN A 104 -4.86 4.17 -10.60
N GLN A 105 -4.77 2.84 -10.67
CA GLN A 105 -3.89 2.14 -11.62
C GLN A 105 -4.24 2.52 -13.06
N THR A 106 -5.51 2.44 -13.44
CA THR A 106 -5.95 2.81 -14.80
C THR A 106 -5.68 4.28 -15.13
N ALA A 107 -5.81 5.19 -14.16
CA ALA A 107 -5.45 6.59 -14.34
C ALA A 107 -3.94 6.79 -14.57
N VAL A 108 -3.09 6.07 -13.84
CA VAL A 108 -1.63 6.13 -13.99
C VAL A 108 -1.18 5.54 -15.33
N ASP A 109 -1.71 4.38 -15.71
CA ASP A 109 -1.39 3.74 -16.98
C ASP A 109 -1.83 4.65 -18.15
N GLY A 110 -2.98 5.32 -18.02
CA GLY A 110 -3.43 6.32 -18.99
C GLY A 110 -2.49 7.51 -19.15
N LEU A 111 -1.90 8.01 -18.06
CA LEU A 111 -0.89 9.08 -18.11
C LEU A 111 0.38 8.63 -18.84
N VAL A 112 0.87 7.42 -18.57
CA VAL A 112 2.05 6.87 -19.26
C VAL A 112 1.79 6.73 -20.75
N ASN A 113 0.65 6.13 -21.11
CA ASN A 113 0.29 5.91 -22.51
C ASN A 113 0.16 7.24 -23.27
N ARG A 114 -0.50 8.24 -22.68
CA ARG A 114 -0.62 9.57 -23.30
C ARG A 114 0.74 10.26 -23.41
N GLY A 115 1.60 10.12 -22.40
CA GLY A 115 2.98 10.58 -22.46
C GLY A 115 3.79 9.94 -23.59
N ASN A 116 3.64 8.63 -23.81
CA ASN A 116 4.27 7.91 -24.92
C ASN A 116 3.79 8.48 -26.26
N THR A 117 2.48 8.66 -26.43
CA THR A 117 1.92 9.29 -27.64
C THR A 117 2.45 10.71 -27.86
N PHE A 118 2.53 11.53 -26.79
CA PHE A 118 3.10 12.88 -26.91
C PHE A 118 4.58 12.85 -27.32
N LYS A 119 5.34 11.91 -26.77
CA LYS A 119 6.76 11.72 -27.11
C LYS A 119 6.91 11.33 -28.59
N GLU A 120 6.10 10.40 -29.08
CA GLU A 120 6.11 9.95 -30.48
C GLU A 120 5.81 11.07 -31.47
N ILE A 121 4.91 12.00 -31.12
CA ILE A 121 4.57 13.16 -31.98
C ILE A 121 5.47 14.39 -31.73
N GLY A 122 6.59 14.24 -31.02
CA GLY A 122 7.58 15.29 -30.76
C GLY A 122 7.17 16.31 -29.69
N ARG A 123 6.05 16.12 -29.00
CA ARG A 123 5.56 16.97 -27.91
C ARG A 123 6.18 16.56 -26.58
N VAL A 124 7.51 16.63 -26.51
CA VAL A 124 8.32 16.11 -25.39
C VAL A 124 7.98 16.80 -24.06
N THR A 125 7.64 18.09 -24.07
CA THR A 125 7.30 18.83 -22.84
C THR A 125 6.02 18.29 -22.20
N GLU A 126 4.99 18.02 -22.99
CA GLU A 126 3.73 17.44 -22.53
C GLU A 126 3.92 15.98 -22.06
N ALA A 127 4.77 15.22 -22.75
CA ALA A 127 5.16 13.89 -22.30
C ALA A 127 5.79 13.91 -20.90
N ILE A 128 6.74 14.82 -20.67
CA ILE A 128 7.37 15.02 -19.35
C ILE A 128 6.33 15.35 -18.27
N GLN A 129 5.38 16.25 -18.57
CA GLN A 129 4.31 16.59 -17.61
C GLN A 129 3.46 15.38 -17.23
N ASP A 130 3.11 14.54 -18.19
CA ASP A 130 2.31 13.33 -17.95
C ASP A 130 3.09 12.27 -17.15
N TYR A 131 4.38 12.06 -17.47
CA TYR A 131 5.21 11.14 -16.68
C TYR A 131 5.44 11.65 -15.26
N ILE A 132 5.65 12.96 -15.05
CA ILE A 132 5.76 13.54 -13.70
C ILE A 132 4.48 13.27 -12.89
N ARG A 133 3.30 13.45 -13.49
CA ARG A 133 2.03 13.11 -12.81
C ARG A 133 1.96 11.62 -12.49
N ALA A 134 2.37 10.75 -13.40
CA ALA A 134 2.39 9.31 -13.18
C ALA A 134 3.34 8.92 -12.02
N VAL A 135 4.54 9.50 -11.95
CA VAL A 135 5.49 9.30 -10.85
C VAL A 135 4.92 9.83 -9.53
N ASN A 136 4.25 10.98 -9.53
CA ASN A 136 3.67 11.53 -8.30
C ASN A 136 2.53 10.66 -7.74
N ILE A 137 1.75 10.01 -8.60
CA ILE A 137 0.67 9.12 -8.16
C ILE A 137 1.20 7.73 -7.80
N ARG A 138 2.13 7.17 -8.58
CA ARG A 138 2.76 5.87 -8.32
C ARG A 138 4.30 6.00 -8.35
N PRO A 139 4.92 6.45 -7.24
CA PRO A 139 6.37 6.72 -7.17
C PRO A 139 7.24 5.49 -7.44
N THR A 140 6.70 4.29 -7.24
CA THR A 140 7.41 3.02 -7.42
C THR A 140 7.27 2.42 -8.81
N MET A 141 6.63 3.11 -9.77
CA MET A 141 6.42 2.57 -11.11
C MET A 141 7.67 2.72 -12.00
N PRO A 142 8.37 1.63 -12.35
CA PRO A 142 9.63 1.71 -13.10
C PRO A 142 9.44 2.30 -14.50
N GLU A 143 8.32 1.99 -15.15
CA GLU A 143 8.01 2.46 -16.49
C GLU A 143 7.92 3.99 -16.59
N ALA A 144 7.23 4.67 -15.67
CA ALA A 144 7.19 6.14 -15.69
C ALA A 144 8.56 6.76 -15.48
N HIS A 145 9.40 6.19 -14.60
CA HIS A 145 10.76 6.69 -14.40
C HIS A 145 11.62 6.52 -15.65
N ALA A 146 11.54 5.35 -16.28
CA ALA A 146 12.26 5.08 -17.52
C ALA A 146 11.83 6.04 -18.65
N ASN A 147 10.52 6.23 -18.82
CA ASN A 147 9.98 7.09 -19.86
C ASN A 147 10.27 8.58 -19.58
N LEU A 148 10.23 9.01 -18.32
CA LEU A 148 10.63 10.35 -17.89
C LEU A 148 12.12 10.62 -18.17
N ALA A 149 12.99 9.69 -17.78
CA ALA A 149 14.43 9.80 -18.02
C ALA A 149 14.74 9.86 -19.52
N SER A 150 14.07 9.02 -20.31
CA SER A 150 14.20 9.04 -21.76
C SER A 150 13.70 10.37 -22.36
N ALA A 151 12.57 10.90 -21.90
CA ALA A 151 12.04 12.17 -22.39
C ALA A 151 12.94 13.36 -22.05
N TYR A 152 13.63 13.36 -20.90
CA TYR A 152 14.64 14.37 -20.59
C TYR A 152 15.88 14.29 -21.47
N LYS A 153 16.26 13.09 -21.93
CA LYS A 153 17.38 12.91 -22.86
C LYS A 153 17.03 13.41 -24.28
N ASP A 154 15.77 13.28 -24.66
CA ASP A 154 15.26 13.65 -25.98
C ASP A 154 14.82 15.13 -26.06
N ARG A 155 14.99 15.90 -24.97
CA ARG A 155 14.67 17.33 -24.86
C ARG A 155 15.84 18.21 -25.30
#